data_AF-A0A2E0QHM2-F1
#
_entry.id   AF-A0A2E0QHM2-F1
#
_cell.length_a   1.000
_cell.length_b   1.000
_cell.length_c   1.000
_cell.angle_alpha   90.00
_cell.angle_beta   90.00
_cell.angle_gamma   90.00
#
_symmetry.space_group_name_H-M   'P 1'
#
loop_
_entity.id
_entity.type
_entity.pdbx_description
1 polymer ?
#
loop_
_entity_poly.entity_id
_entity_poly.type
_entity_poly.pdbx_seq_one_letter_code
_entity_poly.pdbx_strand_id
1 'polypeptide(L)' 'MIVTISDMTVEVVCGQCGEKISTMKMLKSVKDVLKHYNNKCPKCGQKLSTNQFSLDVEEK' A
#
# COMPACT_ATOMS: atom_id res chain seq x y z
N MET A 1 3.77 3.71 -5.09
CA MET A 1 3.14 2.67 -4.25
C MET A 1 2.00 2.09 -5.06
N ILE A 2 1.76 0.79 -4.98
CA ILE A 2 0.64 0.14 -5.67
C ILE A 2 -0.40 -0.20 -4.60
N VAL A 3 -1.66 0.10 -4.87
CA VAL A 3 -2.78 -0.21 -4.00
C VAL A 3 -3.71 -1.14 -4.76
N THR A 4 -3.73 -2.42 -4.38
CA THR A 4 -4.61 -3.42 -4.97
C THR A 4 -5.92 -3.52 -4.19
N ILE A 5 -7.05 -3.70 -4.86
CA ILE A 5 -8.37 -3.91 -4.23
C ILE A 5 -8.92 -5.27 -4.68
N SER A 6 -9.28 -6.12 -3.72
CA SER A 6 -9.88 -7.44 -3.95
C SER A 6 -10.83 -7.78 -2.80
N ASP A 7 -12.10 -8.12 -3.09
CA ASP A 7 -13.06 -8.64 -2.09
C ASP A 7 -13.10 -7.85 -0.75
N MET A 8 -13.33 -6.53 -0.83
CA MET A 8 -13.33 -5.59 0.31
C MET A 8 -12.01 -5.46 1.10
N THR A 9 -10.93 -6.08 0.61
CA THR A 9 -9.57 -5.92 1.09
C THR A 9 -8.78 -5.02 0.15
N VAL A 10 -7.87 -4.28 0.74
CA VAL A 10 -6.95 -3.36 0.07
C VAL A 10 -5.56 -3.81 0.46
N GLU A 11 -4.70 -4.08 -0.51
CA GLU A 11 -3.30 -4.37 -0.26
C GLU A 11 -2.43 -3.22 -0.73
N VAL A 12 -1.43 -2.89 0.08
CA VAL A 12 -0.48 -1.82 -0.17
C VAL A 12 0.85 -2.45 -0.48
N VAL A 13 1.35 -2.24 -1.70
CA VAL A 13 2.57 -2.84 -2.20
C VAL A 13 3.58 -1.76 -2.57
N CYS A 14 4.85 -2.01 -2.31
CA CYS A 14 5.94 -1.15 -2.72
C CYS A 14 6.11 -1.24 -4.24
N GLY A 15 5.81 -0.14 -4.94
CA GLY A 15 5.97 -0.09 -6.40
C GLY A 15 7.41 -0.12 -6.90
N GLN A 16 8.43 -0.10 -6.01
CA GLN A 16 9.84 -0.22 -6.40
C GLN A 16 10.37 -1.64 -6.26
N CYS A 17 10.12 -2.30 -5.12
CA CYS A 17 10.68 -3.64 -4.85
C CYS A 17 9.63 -4.75 -4.80
N GLY A 18 8.35 -4.44 -5.02
CA GLY A 18 7.25 -5.42 -4.99
C GLY A 18 6.85 -5.90 -3.59
N GLU A 19 7.46 -5.36 -2.53
CA GLU A 19 7.17 -5.81 -1.16
C GLU A 19 5.76 -5.43 -0.72
N LYS A 20 5.01 -6.38 -0.17
CA LYS A 20 3.72 -6.12 0.47
C LYS A 20 3.95 -5.38 1.79
N ILE A 21 3.52 -4.13 1.84
CA ILE A 21 3.64 -3.26 3.02
C ILE A 21 2.53 -3.58 4.01
N SER A 22 1.30 -3.75 3.54
CA SER A 22 0.16 -4.04 4.42
C SER A 22 -1.04 -4.59 3.64
N THR A 23 -1.90 -5.32 4.34
CA THR A 23 -3.23 -5.71 3.86
C THR A 23 -4.25 -5.18 4.88
N MET A 24 -5.25 -4.46 4.39
CA MET A 24 -6.23 -3.75 5.21
C MET A 24 -7.64 -3.97 4.64
N LYS A 25 -8.67 -3.94 5.50
CA LYS A 25 -10.06 -3.85 5.03
C LYS A 25 -10.39 -2.37 4.77
N MET A 26 -11.38 -2.10 3.91
CA MET A 26 -11.83 -0.76 3.50
C MET A 26 -12.19 0.25 4.61
N LEU A 27 -12.07 -0.12 5.90
CA LEU A 27 -12.30 0.74 7.06
C LEU A 27 -11.11 1.61 7.47
N LYS A 28 -9.89 1.33 7.00
CA LYS A 28 -8.68 2.08 7.39
C LYS A 28 -8.24 3.02 6.27
N SER A 29 -7.60 4.13 6.63
CA SER A 29 -6.97 5.04 5.66
C SER A 29 -5.56 4.58 5.34
N VAL A 30 -5.17 4.59 4.05
CA VAL A 30 -3.81 4.23 3.61
C VAL A 30 -2.75 5.11 4.29
N LYS A 31 -3.06 6.38 4.55
CA LYS A 31 -2.19 7.31 5.29
C LYS A 31 -1.81 6.80 6.68
N ASP A 32 -2.76 6.24 7.42
CA ASP A 32 -2.49 5.75 8.77
C ASP A 32 -1.70 4.45 8.75
N VAL A 33 -1.89 3.62 7.72
CA VAL A 33 -1.03 2.45 7.47
C VAL A 33 0.41 2.89 7.24
N LEU A 34 0.65 3.88 6.37
CA LEU A 34 2.01 4.33 6.05
C LEU A 34 2.75 5.01 7.20
N LYS A 35 2.04 5.69 8.12
CA LYS A 35 2.66 6.29 9.31
C LYS A 35 3.37 5.26 10.18
N HIS A 36 2.82 4.05 10.31
CA HIS A 36 3.46 2.97 11.08
C HIS A 36 4.84 2.58 10.53
N TYR A 37 5.06 2.78 9.23
CA TYR A 37 6.33 2.47 8.57
C TYR A 37 7.20 3.72 8.34
N ASN A 38 6.95 4.83 9.07
CA ASN A 38 7.63 6.12 8.88
C ASN A 38 7.62 6.60 7.41
N ASN A 39 6.55 6.28 6.67
CA ASN A 39 6.45 6.55 5.23
C ASN A 39 7.63 5.99 4.42
N LYS A 40 8.19 4.85 4.82
CA LYS A 40 9.26 4.15 4.11
C LYS A 40 8.92 2.69 3.92
N CYS A 41 9.37 2.13 2.80
CA CYS A 41 9.30 0.69 2.59
C CYS A 41 10.23 0.00 3.60
N PRO A 42 9.74 -0.99 4.38
CA PRO A 42 10.58 -1.70 5.34
C PRO A 42 11.69 -2.54 4.68
N LYS A 43 11.57 -2.85 3.39
CA LYS A 43 12.53 -3.68 2.66
C LYS A 43 13.57 -2.89 1.88
N CYS A 44 13.15 -1.92 1.07
CA CYS A 44 14.08 -1.16 0.20
C CYS A 44 14.35 0.28 0.70
N GLY A 45 13.70 0.72 1.77
CA GLY A 45 13.87 2.08 2.31
C GLY A 45 13.22 3.19 1.49
N GLN A 46 12.59 2.86 0.36
CA GLN A 46 11.94 3.82 -0.53
C GLN A 46 10.89 4.65 0.20
N LYS A 47 10.85 5.95 -0.07
CA LYS A 47 9.82 6.83 0.50
C LYS A 47 8.46 6.48 -0.10
N LEU A 48 7.52 6.12 0.76
CA LEU A 48 6.13 5.86 0.42
C LEU A 48 5.35 7.15 0.53
N SER A 49 4.54 7.47 -0.47
CA SER A 49 3.71 8.67 -0.50
C SER A 49 2.30 8.31 -0.88
N THR A 50 1.33 8.89 -0.18
CA THR A 50 -0.10 8.82 -0.56
C THR A 50 -0.48 9.79 -1.66
N ASN A 51 0.42 10.67 -2.09
CA ASN A 51 0.16 11.58 -3.21
C ASN A 51 0.51 10.95 -4.56
N GLN A 52 1.27 9.86 -4.58
CA GLN A 52 1.74 9.22 -5.81
C GLN A 52 1.64 7.70 -5.66
N PHE A 53 0.48 7.16 -6.05
CA PHE A 53 0.20 5.74 -6.03
C PHE A 53 -0.58 5.33 -7.28
N SER A 54 -0.41 4.07 -7.66
CA SER A 54 -1.21 3.39 -8.68
C SER A 54 -2.29 2.58 -7.99
N LEU A 55 -3.47 2.53 -8.57
CA LEU A 55 -4.56 1.68 -8.14
C LEU A 55 -4.69 0.53 -9.12
N ASP A 56 -4.67 -0.68 -8.60
CA ASP A 56 -4.91 -1.91 -9.35
C ASP A 56 -6.17 -2.57 -8.77
N VAL A 57 -7.08 -2.99 -9.64
CA VAL A 57 -8.31 -3.67 -9.23
C VAL A 57 -8.23 -5.09 -9.76
N GLU A 58 -8.18 -6.06 -8.85
CA GLU A 58 -8.32 -7.47 -9.20
C GLU A 58 -9.79 -7.85 -9.05
N GLU A 59 -10.50 -7.86 -10.17
CA GLU A 59 -11.82 -8.49 -10.29
C GLU A 59 -11.61 -10.00 -10.45
N LYS A 60 -12.22 -10.80 -9.58
CA LYS A 60 -12.17 -12.27 -9.64
C LYS A 60 -13.57 -12.85 -9.79
#